data_AF-A0A7C9RDQ4-F1
#
_entry.id   AF-A0A7C9RDQ4-F1
#
_cell.length_a   1.000
_cell.length_b   1.000
_cell.length_c   1.000
_cell.angle_alpha   90.00
_cell.angle_beta   90.00
_cell.angle_gamma   90.00
#
_symmetry.space_group_name_H-M   'P 1'
#
loop_
_entity.id
_entity.type
_entity.pdbx_description
1 polymer ?
#
loop_
_entity_poly.entity_id
_entity_poly.type
_entity_poly.pdbx_seq_one_letter_code
_entity_poly.pdbx_strand_id
1 'polypeptide(L)'
;MQRFRPTMLMLAVALTAASAHAAEIDIPPPGKPKELSVYVNQPNCMHWTDDCVNCKRGTDGKGPTCSNIGFACQPKAIRCVATDIPQSEPEKK
;
A
#
# COMPACT_ATOMS: atom_id res chain seq x y z
N MET A 1 -72.65 -0.78 11.35
CA MET A 1 -72.32 -0.66 12.78
C MET A 1 -71.08 -1.49 13.05
N GLN A 2 -69.94 -0.81 13.19
CA GLN A 2 -68.60 -1.39 13.37
C GLN A 2 -68.48 -1.94 14.81
N ARG A 3 -68.43 -3.26 14.98
CA ARG A 3 -68.12 -3.87 16.29
C ARG A 3 -66.61 -3.92 16.45
N PHE A 4 -66.08 -2.94 17.17
CA PHE A 4 -64.71 -2.91 17.66
C PHE A 4 -64.45 -4.14 18.55
N ARG A 5 -63.38 -4.90 18.25
CA ARG A 5 -62.81 -5.93 19.13
C ARG A 5 -61.61 -5.32 19.86
N PRO A 6 -61.71 -4.89 21.13
CA PRO A 6 -60.58 -4.38 21.88
C PRO A 6 -60.01 -5.53 22.71
N THR A 7 -59.17 -6.38 22.12
CA THR A 7 -58.53 -7.46 22.91
C THR A 7 -57.25 -7.95 22.26
N MET A 8 -56.36 -7.01 21.90
CA MET A 8 -54.99 -7.40 21.60
C MET A 8 -54.07 -6.19 21.77
N LEU A 9 -53.87 -5.77 23.01
CA LEU A 9 -52.74 -4.91 23.33
C LEU A 9 -52.09 -5.39 24.61
N MET A 10 -50.77 -5.39 24.59
CA MET A 10 -49.83 -5.64 25.67
C MET A 10 -49.42 -7.10 25.89
N LEU A 11 -48.54 -7.58 24.99
CA LEU A 11 -47.53 -8.56 25.37
C LEU A 11 -46.14 -8.08 24.94
N ALA A 12 -45.27 -7.95 25.95
CA ALA A 12 -43.80 -7.92 25.91
C ALA A 12 -43.15 -6.69 25.24
N VAL A 13 -42.03 -6.15 25.69
CA VAL A 13 -40.79 -6.83 26.09
C VAL A 13 -39.97 -5.86 26.97
N ALA A 14 -39.58 -6.28 28.17
CA ALA A 14 -38.49 -5.67 28.91
C ALA A 14 -37.19 -6.38 28.48
N LEU A 15 -36.41 -5.78 27.57
CA LEU A 15 -35.07 -6.27 27.22
C LEU A 15 -34.01 -5.30 27.76
N THR A 16 -33.20 -5.85 28.66
CA THR A 16 -32.07 -5.28 29.37
C THR A 16 -30.97 -4.80 28.40
N ALA A 17 -30.62 -3.51 28.45
CA ALA A 17 -29.43 -2.99 27.78
C ALA A 17 -28.22 -3.06 28.73
N ALA A 18 -27.46 -4.17 28.68
CA ALA A 18 -26.11 -4.20 29.22
C ALA A 18 -25.16 -3.62 28.16
N SER A 19 -24.68 -2.40 28.36
CA SER A 19 -23.72 -1.77 27.46
C SER A 19 -22.32 -2.35 27.69
N ALA A 20 -21.83 -3.12 26.71
CA ALA A 20 -20.42 -3.49 26.65
C ALA A 20 -19.62 -2.26 26.20
N HIS A 21 -18.88 -1.65 27.12
CA HIS A 21 -17.91 -0.61 26.77
C HIS A 21 -16.65 -1.28 26.21
N ALA A 22 -16.45 -1.17 24.89
CA ALA A 22 -15.17 -1.52 24.28
C ALA A 22 -14.14 -0.47 24.70
N ALA A 23 -13.05 -0.90 25.34
CA ALA A 23 -11.93 -0.03 25.65
C ALA A 23 -11.22 0.35 24.34
N GLU A 24 -11.20 1.64 24.02
CA GLU A 24 -10.57 2.16 22.82
C GLU A 24 -9.04 2.11 22.99
N ILE A 25 -8.38 1.29 22.16
CA ILE A 25 -6.92 1.19 22.12
C ILE A 25 -6.41 2.36 21.29
N ASP A 26 -5.67 3.26 21.93
CA ASP A 26 -4.98 4.38 21.26
C ASP A 26 -3.78 3.82 20.49
N ILE A 27 -3.97 3.54 19.20
CA ILE A 27 -2.89 3.16 18.28
C ILE A 27 -2.31 4.47 17.73
N PRO A 28 -1.04 4.81 18.05
CA PRO A 28 -0.43 6.01 17.49
C PRO A 28 -0.48 5.92 15.96
N PRO A 29 -0.79 7.03 15.27
CA PRO A 29 -0.93 7.01 13.83
C PRO A 29 0.37 6.51 13.20
N PRO A 30 0.30 5.59 12.23
CA PRO A 30 1.50 5.07 11.57
C PRO A 30 2.32 6.24 11.03
N GLY A 31 3.61 6.27 11.39
CA GLY A 31 4.53 7.27 10.89
C GLY A 31 4.52 7.28 9.36
N LYS A 32 4.58 8.47 8.75
CA LYS A 32 4.58 8.60 7.29
C LYS A 32 5.70 7.71 6.72
N PRO A 33 5.39 6.75 5.84
CA PRO A 33 6.44 5.99 5.17
C PRO A 33 7.40 6.98 4.52
N LYS A 34 8.71 6.85 4.76
CA LYS A 34 9.69 7.51 3.90
C LYS A 34 9.55 6.85 2.55
N GLU A 35 8.71 7.45 1.72
CA GLU A 35 8.39 6.99 0.38
C GLU A 35 9.61 7.24 -0.50
N LEU A 36 10.64 6.42 -0.33
CA LEU A 36 11.73 6.29 -1.29
C LEU A 36 11.18 5.47 -2.45
N SER A 37 10.25 6.06 -3.21
CA SER A 37 9.76 5.44 -4.42
C SER A 37 10.91 5.36 -5.40
N VAL A 38 11.03 4.24 -6.10
CA VAL A 38 12.09 4.04 -7.10
C VAL A 38 11.93 4.99 -8.27
N TYR A 39 10.74 5.56 -8.45
CA TYR A 39 10.44 6.60 -9.43
C TYR A 39 10.97 7.99 -9.02
N VAL A 40 11.39 8.19 -7.77
CA VAL A 40 12.01 9.45 -7.35
C VAL A 40 13.39 9.57 -8.00
N ASN A 41 13.66 10.74 -8.57
CA ASN A 41 14.98 11.09 -9.07
C ASN A 41 16.02 11.01 -7.94
N GLN A 42 16.98 10.10 -8.05
CA GLN A 42 18.10 10.02 -7.12
C GLN A 42 19.13 11.09 -7.45
N PRO A 43 19.51 12.02 -6.55
CA PRO A 43 20.27 13.22 -6.91
C PRO A 43 21.67 12.92 -7.48
N ASN A 44 22.34 11.88 -7.00
CA ASN A 44 23.75 11.59 -7.34
C ASN A 44 23.94 10.42 -8.31
N CYS A 45 22.86 9.88 -8.88
CA CYS A 45 22.94 8.61 -9.61
C CYS A 45 22.30 8.73 -10.98
N MET A 46 23.01 8.25 -12.01
CA MET A 46 22.45 8.19 -13.37
C MET A 46 21.58 6.95 -13.55
N HIS A 47 21.89 5.87 -12.86
CA HIS A 47 21.17 4.61 -12.85
C HIS A 47 20.99 4.13 -11.41
N TRP A 48 19.81 3.63 -11.05
CA TRP A 48 19.51 3.12 -9.72
C TRP A 48 18.46 2.02 -9.76
N THR A 49 18.42 1.22 -8.69
CA THR A 49 17.50 0.10 -8.52
C THR A 49 17.22 -0.19 -7.05
N ASP A 50 16.04 -0.73 -6.76
CA ASP A 50 15.65 -1.39 -5.50
C ASP A 50 15.74 -2.93 -5.59
N ASP A 51 16.50 -3.46 -6.55
CA ASP A 51 16.52 -4.86 -7.01
C ASP A 51 15.26 -5.35 -7.75
N CYS A 52 14.22 -4.52 -7.87
CA CYS A 52 12.97 -4.87 -8.55
C CYS A 52 12.73 -4.09 -9.84
N VAL A 53 13.11 -2.82 -9.83
CA VAL A 53 12.96 -1.89 -10.93
C VAL A 53 14.30 -1.27 -11.23
N ASN A 54 14.66 -1.19 -12.50
CA ASN A 54 15.83 -0.45 -12.96
C ASN A 54 15.38 0.88 -13.54
N CYS A 55 15.88 1.97 -12.97
CA CYS A 55 15.64 3.32 -13.45
C CYS A 55 16.90 3.95 -14.01
N LYS A 56 16.72 4.75 -15.06
CA LYS A 56 17.72 5.64 -15.64
C LYS A 56 17.23 7.07 -15.57
N ARG A 57 18.13 8.00 -15.25
CA ARG A 57 17.85 9.43 -15.29
C ARG A 57 17.39 9.84 -16.69
N GLY A 58 16.29 10.59 -16.76
CA GLY A 58 15.82 11.22 -17.99
C GLY A 58 16.71 12.38 -18.41
N THR A 59 16.69 12.72 -19.70
CA THR A 59 17.34 13.93 -20.22
C THR A 59 16.34 15.08 -20.28
N ASP A 60 16.84 16.32 -20.33
CA ASP A 60 16.07 17.50 -20.73
C ASP A 60 14.81 17.77 -19.87
N GLY A 61 14.95 17.57 -18.55
CA GLY A 61 13.86 17.80 -17.59
C GLY A 61 12.77 16.72 -17.59
N LYS A 62 12.91 15.67 -18.41
CA LYS A 62 12.01 14.50 -18.35
C LYS A 62 12.28 13.69 -17.09
N GLY A 63 11.22 13.09 -16.54
CA GLY A 63 11.33 12.15 -15.42
C GLY A 63 12.19 10.92 -15.76
N PRO A 64 12.59 10.14 -14.74
CA PRO A 64 13.37 8.93 -14.97
C PRO A 64 12.56 7.89 -15.77
N THR A 65 13.26 7.11 -16.59
CA THR A 65 12.68 5.96 -17.29
C THR A 65 12.97 4.71 -16.47
N CYS A 66 11.93 3.97 -16.11
CA CYS A 66 12.01 2.82 -15.21
C CYS A 66 11.40 1.57 -15.86
N SER A 67 11.94 0.39 -15.55
CA SER A 67 11.33 -0.88 -15.93
C SER A 67 10.05 -1.16 -15.13
N ASN A 68 9.22 -2.07 -15.61
CA ASN A 68 8.08 -2.56 -14.83
C ASN A 68 8.54 -3.47 -13.70
N ILE A 69 7.78 -3.48 -12.59
CA ILE A 69 8.00 -4.40 -11.47
C ILE A 69 7.37 -5.77 -11.75
N GLY A 70 8.08 -6.84 -11.41
CA GLY A 70 7.53 -8.20 -11.43
C GLY A 70 6.63 -8.48 -10.22
N PHE A 71 5.58 -9.28 -10.40
CA PHE A 71 4.56 -9.54 -9.37
C PHE A 71 5.10 -10.15 -8.07
N ALA A 72 6.21 -10.90 -8.15
CA ALA A 72 6.83 -11.56 -7.01
C ALA A 72 7.95 -10.72 -6.35
N CYS A 73 8.30 -9.57 -6.92
CA CYS A 73 9.46 -8.82 -6.46
C CYS A 73 9.13 -8.01 -5.20
N GLN A 74 10.00 -8.09 -4.21
CA GLN A 74 9.93 -7.29 -2.98
C GLN A 74 11.03 -6.22 -3.00
N PRO A 75 10.67 -4.93 -3.14
CA PRO A 75 11.62 -3.82 -3.16
C PRO A 75 12.57 -3.79 -1.97
N LYS A 76 13.84 -3.49 -2.23
CA LYS A 76 14.86 -3.23 -1.20
C LYS A 76 15.24 -1.75 -1.17
N ALA A 77 16.22 -1.42 -0.33
CA ALA A 77 16.78 -0.08 -0.29
C ALA A 77 17.39 0.28 -1.67
N ILE A 78 17.02 1.45 -2.19
CA ILE A 78 17.51 1.93 -3.47
C ILE A 78 19.04 2.08 -3.42
N ARG A 79 19.71 1.53 -4.42
CA ARG A 79 21.15 1.63 -4.63
C ARG A 79 21.46 2.10 -6.04
N CYS A 80 22.58 2.77 -6.19
CA CYS A 80 23.05 3.22 -7.48
C CYS A 80 23.77 2.07 -8.18
N VAL A 81 23.55 1.95 -9.49
CA VAL A 81 24.18 0.91 -10.30
C VAL A 81 25.39 1.54 -10.96
N ALA A 82 26.58 0.98 -10.74
CA ALA A 82 27.76 1.35 -11.50
C ALA A 82 27.50 0.99 -12.97
N THR A 83 27.41 1.99 -13.84
CA THR A 83 27.29 1.78 -15.28
C THR A 83 28.51 1.01 -15.78
N ASP A 84 28.26 0.00 -16.61
CA ASP A 84 29.22 -0.81 -17.39
C ASP A 84 29.68 -2.16 -16.83
N ILE A 85 28.72 -3.06 -16.53
CA ILE A 85 28.95 -4.49 -16.77
C ILE A 85 27.85 -4.98 -17.72
N PRO A 86 28.18 -5.37 -18.97
CA PRO A 86 27.23 -6.08 -19.81
C PRO A 86 26.86 -7.37 -19.09
N GLN A 87 25.60 -7.49 -18.67
CA GLN A 87 25.03 -8.74 -18.19
C GLN A 87 25.04 -9.69 -19.39
N SER A 88 26.10 -10.48 -19.52
CA SER A 88 26.19 -11.57 -20.48
C SER A 88 24.99 -12.48 -20.27
N GLU A 89 24.18 -12.59 -21.31
CA GLU A 89 23.06 -13.51 -21.48
C GLU A 89 23.39 -14.89 -20.88
N PRO A 90 22.48 -15.54 -20.13
CA PRO A 90 22.73 -16.90 -19.68
C PRO A 90 22.73 -17.81 -20.93
N GLU A 91 23.92 -18.30 -21.27
CA GLU A 91 24.16 -19.30 -22.31
C GLU A 91 23.23 -20.50 -22.07
N LYS A 92 22.20 -20.60 -22.90
CA LYS A 92 21.30 -21.74 -22.92
C LYS A 92 22.02 -22.90 -23.61
N LYS A 93 22.64 -23.77 -22.82
CA LYS A 93 23.15 -25.08 -23.26
C LYS A 93 22.00 -26.05 -23.55
#